data_AF-A0A1M5TZL7-F1
#
_entry.id   AF-A0A1M5TZL7-F1
#
_cell.length_a   1.000
_cell.length_b   1.000
_cell.length_c   1.000
_cell.angle_alpha   90.00
_cell.angle_beta   90.00
_cell.angle_gamma   90.00
#
_symmetry.space_group_name_H-M   'P 1'
#
loop_
_entity.id
_entity.type
_entity.pdbx_description
1 polymer ?
#
loop_
_entity_poly.entity_id
_entity_poly.type
_entity_poly.pdbx_seq_one_letter_code
_entity_poly.pdbx_strand_id
1 'polypeptide(L)'
;MEDCKHLVEKSIECYKAMLLHAQEFSLAISDRTIAADDFLKHNDRLKALQQEIETADAELMTTLNNKADLFALDGLLEMRSSMIKELQDHNDSMLARLSSMMEMTRIELDMLRKGMHSLAGYHSKTIESTGSIIRSSY
;
A
#
# COMPACT_ATOMS: atom_id res chain seq x y z
N MET A 1 11.49 -35.84 11.91
CA MET A 1 10.23 -35.30 12.46
C MET A 1 10.47 -33.90 13.02
N GLU A 2 11.55 -33.71 13.79
CA GLU A 2 12.01 -32.41 14.31
C GLU A 2 12.34 -31.39 13.20
N ASP A 3 12.96 -31.83 12.10
CA ASP A 3 13.25 -30.98 10.93
C ASP A 3 11.99 -30.35 10.30
N CYS A 4 10.92 -31.13 10.11
CA CYS A 4 9.68 -30.63 9.49
C CYS A 4 8.99 -29.62 10.40
N LYS A 5 8.95 -29.90 11.70
CA LYS A 5 8.37 -29.00 12.70
C LYS A 5 9.10 -27.66 12.71
N HIS A 6 10.43 -27.69 12.74
CA HIS A 6 11.26 -26.49 12.71
C HIS A 6 11.02 -25.64 11.45
N LEU A 7 10.85 -26.27 10.29
CA LEU A 7 10.55 -25.56 9.03
C LEU A 7 9.16 -24.90 9.04
N VAL A 8 8.14 -25.57 9.62
CA VAL A 8 6.82 -24.95 9.77
C VAL A 8 6.88 -23.77 10.75
N GLU A 9 7.60 -23.92 11.86
CA GLU A 9 7.81 -22.83 12.83
C GLU A 9 8.52 -21.63 12.18
N LYS A 10 9.57 -21.87 11.38
CA LYS A 10 10.26 -20.82 10.60
C LYS A 10 9.30 -20.11 9.64
N SER A 11 8.47 -20.86 8.89
CA SER A 11 7.46 -20.28 8.00
C SER A 11 6.46 -19.42 8.78
N ILE A 12 5.97 -19.90 9.92
CA ILE A 12 5.07 -19.15 10.83
C ILE A 12 5.73 -17.85 11.30
N GLU A 13 7.01 -17.87 11.68
CA GLU A 13 7.73 -16.65 12.10
C GLU A 13 7.82 -15.62 10.98
N CYS A 14 8.10 -16.05 9.74
CA CYS A 14 8.09 -15.16 8.58
C CYS A 14 6.70 -14.53 8.36
N TYR A 15 5.62 -15.33 8.46
CA TYR A 15 4.25 -14.81 8.37
C TYR A 15 3.89 -13.85 9.49
N LYS A 16 4.30 -14.10 10.73
CA LYS A 16 4.11 -13.17 11.85
C LYS A 16 4.82 -11.84 11.60
N ALA A 17 6.05 -11.87 11.12
CA ALA A 17 6.81 -10.66 10.81
C ALA A 17 6.14 -9.84 9.69
N MET A 18 5.64 -10.50 8.65
CA MET A 18 4.88 -9.84 7.59
C MET A 18 3.58 -9.25 8.09
N LEU A 19 2.83 -9.97 8.93
CA LEU A 19 1.56 -9.50 9.49
C LEU A 19 1.75 -8.25 10.35
N LEU A 20 2.75 -8.28 11.24
CA LEU A 20 3.08 -7.13 12.09
C LEU A 20 3.42 -5.90 11.24
N HIS A 21 4.29 -6.05 10.23
CA HIS A 21 4.67 -4.95 9.36
C HIS A 21 3.50 -4.46 8.49
N ALA A 22 2.61 -5.35 8.02
CA ALA A 22 1.41 -4.98 7.30
C ALA A 22 0.42 -4.18 8.17
N GLN A 23 0.29 -4.53 9.45
CA GLN A 23 -0.50 -3.78 10.42
C GLN A 23 0.07 -2.38 10.65
N GLU A 24 1.38 -2.27 10.90
CA GLU A 24 2.07 -0.99 11.06
C GLU A 24 1.91 -0.09 9.83
N PHE A 25 2.09 -0.66 8.63
CA PHE A 25 1.93 0.10 7.39
C PHE A 25 0.47 0.54 7.17
N SER A 26 -0.50 -0.34 7.47
CA SER A 26 -1.92 -0.01 7.38
C SER A 26 -2.31 1.14 8.32
N LEU A 27 -1.75 1.18 9.53
CA LEU A 27 -1.91 2.30 10.46
C LEU A 27 -1.29 3.58 9.89
N ALA A 28 -0.06 3.52 9.39
CA ALA A 28 0.62 4.67 8.81
C ALA A 28 -0.13 5.28 7.60
N ILE A 29 -0.76 4.44 6.77
CA ILE A 29 -1.64 4.90 5.67
C ILE A 29 -2.93 5.51 6.22
N SER A 30 -3.51 4.93 7.28
CA SER A 30 -4.78 5.39 7.88
C SER A 30 -4.70 6.81 8.42
N ASP A 31 -3.56 7.16 8.99
CA ASP A 31 -3.32 8.48 9.58
C ASP A 31 -3.14 9.58 8.51
N ARG A 32 -3.16 9.23 7.21
CA ARG A 32 -3.05 10.14 6.05
C ARG A 32 -1.80 11.04 6.04
N THR A 33 -0.82 10.73 6.86
CA THR A 33 0.40 11.52 7.05
C THR A 33 1.66 10.82 6.58
N ILE A 34 1.55 9.65 5.94
CA ILE A 34 2.72 8.95 5.44
C ILE A 34 3.36 9.73 4.29
N ALA A 35 4.63 10.10 4.47
CA ALA A 35 5.44 10.68 3.41
C ALA A 35 5.71 9.64 2.31
N ALA A 36 5.88 10.09 1.08
CA ALA A 36 6.14 9.20 -0.06
C ALA A 36 7.36 8.30 0.16
N ASP A 37 8.43 8.83 0.77
CA ASP A 37 9.64 8.08 1.07
C ASP A 37 9.39 6.97 2.10
N ASP A 38 8.57 7.24 3.12
CA ASP A 38 8.23 6.25 4.13
C ASP A 38 7.29 5.17 3.59
N PHE A 39 6.38 5.54 2.68
CA PHE A 39 5.57 4.58 1.93
C PHE A 39 6.44 3.60 1.14
N LEU A 40 7.46 4.10 0.43
CA LEU A 40 8.40 3.27 -0.33
C LEU A 40 9.19 2.33 0.59
N LYS A 41 9.68 2.81 1.73
CA LYS A 41 10.36 1.96 2.72
C LYS A 41 9.46 0.83 3.22
N HIS A 42 8.22 1.12 3.56
CA HIS A 42 7.27 0.09 4.00
C HIS A 42 7.01 -0.94 2.89
N ASN A 43 6.85 -0.50 1.65
CA ASN A 43 6.63 -1.36 0.49
C ASN A 43 7.84 -2.26 0.21
N ASP A 44 9.06 -1.73 0.25
CA ASP A 44 10.27 -2.51 0.01
C ASP A 44 10.52 -3.52 1.14
N ARG A 45 10.19 -3.16 2.39
CA ARG A 45 10.23 -4.13 3.50
C ARG A 45 9.21 -5.25 3.33
N LEU A 46 8.00 -4.96 2.83
CA LEU A 46 7.01 -6.01 2.52
C LEU A 46 7.52 -6.97 1.44
N LYS A 47 8.15 -6.46 0.37
CA LYS A 47 8.75 -7.32 -0.67
C LYS A 47 9.84 -8.23 -0.12
N ALA A 48 10.71 -7.70 0.74
CA ALA A 48 11.76 -8.50 1.38
C ALA A 48 11.16 -9.63 2.25
N LEU A 49 10.15 -9.32 3.07
CA LEU A 49 9.45 -10.31 3.89
C LEU A 49 8.72 -11.36 3.05
N GLN A 50 8.12 -10.96 1.93
CA GLN A 50 7.52 -11.91 0.99
C GLN A 50 8.57 -12.89 0.44
N GLN A 51 9.75 -12.40 0.08
CA GLN A 51 10.83 -13.26 -0.42
C GLN A 51 11.36 -14.23 0.67
N GLU A 52 11.41 -13.79 1.93
CA GLU A 52 11.74 -14.64 3.07
C GLU A 52 10.69 -15.77 3.24
N ILE A 53 9.39 -15.46 3.13
CA ILE A 53 8.30 -16.44 3.17
C ILE A 53 8.41 -17.43 2.02
N GLU A 54 8.59 -16.95 0.78
CA GLU A 54 8.72 -17.81 -0.41
C GLU A 54 9.87 -18.81 -0.27
N THR A 55 11.00 -18.38 0.32
CA THR A 55 12.14 -19.24 0.59
C THR A 55 11.81 -20.29 1.65
N ALA A 56 11.22 -19.88 2.78
CA ALA A 56 10.84 -20.80 3.86
C ALA A 56 9.79 -21.83 3.42
N ASP A 57 8.83 -21.41 2.60
CA ASP A 57 7.81 -22.29 2.05
C ASP A 57 8.36 -23.27 1.03
N ALA A 58 9.31 -22.86 0.18
CA ALA A 58 9.97 -23.76 -0.75
C ALA A 58 10.74 -24.86 -0.02
N GLU A 59 11.46 -24.51 1.06
CA GLU A 59 12.17 -25.47 1.92
C GLU A 59 11.20 -26.45 2.61
N LEU A 60 10.09 -25.92 3.14
CA LEU A 60 9.05 -26.71 3.78
C LEU A 60 8.39 -27.70 2.80
N MET A 61 7.97 -27.22 1.62
CA MET A 61 7.31 -28.06 0.61
C MET A 61 8.22 -29.17 0.11
N THR A 62 9.51 -28.86 -0.11
CA THR A 62 10.51 -29.87 -0.47
C THR A 62 10.64 -30.94 0.60
N THR A 63 10.57 -30.56 1.88
CA THR A 63 10.70 -31.51 3.00
C THR A 63 9.42 -32.34 3.20
N LEU A 64 8.24 -31.74 3.08
CA LEU A 64 6.95 -32.43 3.17
C LEU A 64 6.78 -33.48 2.07
N ASN A 65 7.21 -33.18 0.84
CA ASN A 65 7.19 -34.13 -0.28
C ASN A 65 8.08 -35.37 -0.05
N ASN A 66 9.09 -35.27 0.83
CA ASN A 66 10.10 -36.31 1.05
C ASN A 66 9.94 -37.08 2.36
N LYS A 67 9.24 -36.56 3.37
CA LYS A 67 9.21 -37.12 4.75
C LYS A 67 7.81 -37.05 5.40
N ALA A 68 6.77 -37.39 4.66
CA ALA A 68 5.37 -37.21 5.05
C ALA A 68 4.98 -37.94 6.34
N ASP A 69 4.92 -37.20 7.45
CA ASP A 69 4.07 -37.49 8.59
C ASP A 69 3.40 -36.18 9.05
N LEU A 70 2.27 -35.88 8.38
CA LEU A 70 1.53 -34.61 8.51
C LEU A 70 0.77 -34.48 9.83
N PHE A 71 0.48 -35.60 10.49
CA PHE A 71 -0.30 -35.62 11.74
C PHE A 71 0.41 -34.91 12.90
N ALA A 72 1.74 -34.86 12.89
CA ALA A 72 2.52 -34.13 13.89
C ALA A 72 2.55 -32.60 13.68
N LEU A 73 2.03 -32.10 12.55
CA LEU A 73 2.10 -30.68 12.16
C LEU A 73 0.73 -29.99 12.14
N ASP A 74 -0.36 -30.70 12.41
CA ASP A 74 -1.73 -30.26 12.15
C ASP A 74 -2.04 -28.87 12.77
N GLY A 75 -1.77 -28.69 14.07
CA GLY A 75 -1.99 -27.40 14.74
C GLY A 75 -1.06 -26.27 14.27
N LEU A 76 0.13 -26.58 13.76
CA LEU A 76 1.04 -25.57 13.20
C LEU A 76 0.59 -25.15 11.79
N LEU A 77 0.10 -26.10 10.99
CA LEU A 77 -0.44 -25.83 9.66
C LEU A 77 -1.74 -24.99 9.75
N GLU A 78 -2.60 -25.28 10.73
CA GLU A 78 -3.77 -24.44 11.02
C GLU A 78 -3.37 -23.01 11.40
N MET A 79 -2.39 -22.85 12.31
CA MET A 79 -1.88 -21.53 12.69
C MET A 79 -1.33 -20.76 11.49
N ARG A 80 -0.53 -21.42 10.65
CA ARG A 80 0.00 -20.84 9.41
C ARG A 80 -1.12 -20.41 8.47
N SER A 81 -2.14 -21.25 8.29
CA SER A 81 -3.31 -20.96 7.45
C SER A 81 -4.09 -19.74 7.94
N SER A 82 -4.29 -19.60 9.26
CA SER A 82 -4.92 -18.42 9.86
C SER A 82 -4.13 -17.14 9.53
N MET A 83 -2.80 -17.17 9.68
CA MET A 83 -1.96 -15.99 9.41
C MET A 83 -1.97 -15.58 7.93
N ILE A 84 -1.98 -16.55 7.02
CA ILE A 84 -2.12 -16.26 5.58
C ILE A 84 -3.45 -15.54 5.30
N LYS A 85 -4.53 -16.03 5.91
CA LYS A 85 -5.84 -15.40 5.76
C LYS A 85 -5.87 -13.98 6.33
N GLU A 86 -5.30 -13.78 7.52
CA GLU A 86 -5.21 -12.44 8.13
C GLU A 86 -4.38 -11.47 7.28
N LEU A 87 -3.28 -11.94 6.67
CA LEU A 87 -2.49 -11.14 5.73
C LEU A 87 -3.27 -10.78 4.48
N GLN A 88 -4.06 -11.71 3.95
CA GLN A 88 -4.91 -11.46 2.80
C GLN A 88 -5.98 -10.41 3.12
N ASP A 89 -6.66 -10.54 4.28
CA ASP A 89 -7.65 -9.56 4.74
C ASP A 89 -7.03 -8.15 4.92
N HIS A 90 -5.80 -8.08 5.46
CA HIS A 90 -5.05 -6.84 5.58
C HIS A 90 -4.71 -6.22 4.21
N ASN A 91 -4.26 -7.04 3.27
CA ASN A 91 -3.92 -6.59 1.92
C ASN A 91 -5.15 -6.03 1.19
N ASP A 92 -6.28 -6.74 1.24
CA ASP A 92 -7.54 -6.29 0.64
C ASP A 92 -8.00 -4.95 1.23
N SER A 93 -7.89 -4.80 2.55
CA SER A 93 -8.19 -3.54 3.24
C SER A 93 -7.28 -2.38 2.79
N MET A 94 -5.97 -2.63 2.68
CA MET A 94 -5.00 -1.63 2.22
C MET A 94 -5.23 -1.22 0.77
N LEU A 95 -5.51 -2.17 -0.13
CA LEU A 95 -5.80 -1.90 -1.54
C LEU A 95 -7.03 -1.02 -1.72
N ALA A 96 -8.10 -1.28 -0.95
CA ALA A 96 -9.30 -0.45 -0.95
C ALA A 96 -9.00 1.00 -0.49
N ARG A 97 -8.17 1.15 0.55
CA ARG A 97 -7.76 2.47 1.06
C ARG A 97 -6.90 3.23 0.06
N LEU A 98 -5.90 2.58 -0.54
CA LEU A 98 -5.05 3.18 -1.55
C LEU A 98 -5.85 3.65 -2.76
N SER A 99 -6.81 2.84 -3.21
CA SER A 99 -7.73 3.20 -4.29
C SER A 99 -8.53 4.47 -3.96
N SER A 100 -9.02 4.57 -2.72
CA SER A 100 -9.75 5.76 -2.25
C SER A 100 -8.86 7.01 -2.18
N MET A 101 -7.61 6.86 -1.74
CA MET A 101 -6.62 7.95 -1.73
C MET A 101 -6.29 8.42 -3.15
N MET A 102 -6.06 7.49 -4.08
CA MET A 102 -5.79 7.83 -5.49
C MET A 102 -6.95 8.61 -6.12
N GLU A 103 -8.19 8.23 -5.82
CA GLU A 103 -9.36 8.96 -6.31
C GLU A 103 -9.45 10.37 -5.72
N MET A 104 -9.17 10.55 -4.42
CA MET A 104 -9.09 11.89 -3.81
C MET A 104 -7.99 12.73 -4.46
N THR A 105 -6.79 12.18 -4.64
CA THR A 105 -5.68 12.89 -5.31
C THR A 105 -6.04 13.27 -6.74
N ARG A 106 -6.73 12.39 -7.49
CA ARG A 106 -7.22 12.69 -8.84
C ARG A 106 -8.18 13.87 -8.85
N ILE A 107 -9.14 13.89 -7.93
CA ILE A 107 -10.10 14.97 -7.78
C ILE A 107 -9.38 16.29 -7.43
N GLU A 108 -8.42 16.26 -6.49
CA GLU A 108 -7.63 17.44 -6.11
C GLU A 108 -6.82 18.01 -7.27
N LEU A 109 -6.16 17.13 -8.06
CA LEU A 109 -5.43 17.53 -9.27
C LEU A 109 -6.34 18.18 -10.30
N ASP A 110 -7.56 17.66 -10.50
CA ASP A 110 -8.54 18.26 -11.41
C ASP A 110 -9.01 19.64 -10.92
N MET A 111 -9.21 19.81 -9.60
CA MET A 111 -9.55 21.11 -9.02
C MET A 111 -8.42 22.12 -9.20
N LEU A 112 -7.18 21.72 -8.93
CA LEU A 112 -6.00 22.56 -9.13
C LEU A 112 -5.86 22.97 -10.60
N ARG A 113 -6.07 22.04 -11.54
CA ARG A 113 -6.03 22.34 -12.97
C ARG A 113 -7.11 23.35 -13.37
N LYS A 114 -8.34 23.19 -12.89
CA LYS A 114 -9.45 24.13 -13.13
C LYS A 114 -9.19 25.50 -12.50
N GLY A 115 -8.67 25.53 -11.27
CA GLY A 115 -8.27 26.75 -10.57
C GLY A 115 -7.16 27.50 -11.31
N MET A 116 -6.16 26.78 -11.81
CA MET A 116 -5.07 27.34 -12.62
C MET A 116 -5.58 27.93 -13.94
N HIS A 117 -6.51 27.24 -14.63
CA HIS A 117 -7.14 27.79 -15.85
C HIS A 117 -7.95 29.06 -15.54
N SER A 118 -8.62 29.09 -14.39
CA SER A 118 -9.38 30.27 -13.95
C SER A 118 -8.45 31.45 -13.67
N LEU A 119 -7.32 31.24 -12.97
CA LEU A 119 -6.31 32.27 -12.73
C LEU A 119 -5.66 32.78 -14.03
N ALA A 120 -5.33 31.89 -14.96
CA ALA A 120 -4.76 32.25 -16.26
C ALA A 120 -5.75 33.08 -17.11
N GLY A 121 -7.04 32.75 -17.07
CA GLY A 121 -8.10 33.52 -17.73
C GLY A 121 -8.35 34.90 -17.10
N TYR A 122 -8.09 35.05 -15.80
CA TYR A 122 -8.12 36.35 -15.13
C TYR A 122 -6.97 37.27 -15.56
N HIS A 123 -5.76 36.72 -15.79
CA HIS A 123 -4.62 37.51 -16.28
C HIS A 123 -4.72 37.90 -17.76
N SER A 124 -5.51 37.19 -18.58
CA SER A 124 -5.71 37.55 -19.99
C SER A 124 -6.75 38.65 -20.22
N LYS A 125 -7.43 39.14 -19.17
CA LYS A 125 -8.49 40.16 -19.26
C LYS A 125 -8.24 41.38 -18.38
N THR A 126 -6.97 41.69 -18.08
CA THR A 126 -6.60 43.05 -17.66
C THR A 126 -6.58 43.94 -18.90
N ILE A 127 -7.70 44.64 -19.08
CA ILE A 127 -8.09 45.48 -20.21
C ILE A 127 -7.14 46.69 -20.36
N GLU A 128 -6.50 46.87 -21.52
CA GLU A 128 -6.13 48.22 -21.99
C GLU A 128 -7.43 48.95 -22.36
N SER A 129 -8.03 49.61 -21.37
CA SER A 129 -9.13 50.54 -21.60
C SER A 129 -8.48 51.83 -22.07
N THR A 130 -8.30 51.95 -23.38
CA THR A 130 -8.01 53.23 -24.00
C THR A 130 -9.24 54.10 -23.84
N GLY A 131 -9.24 54.92 -22.78
CA GLY A 131 -10.26 55.92 -22.53
C GLY A 131 -10.32 56.91 -23.70
N SER A 132 -11.39 56.83 -24.49
CA SER A 132 -11.75 57.89 -25.43
C SER A 132 -12.35 59.05 -24.65
N ILE A 133 -11.59 60.13 -24.50
CA ILE A 133 -12.10 61.41 -23.99
C ILE A 133 -12.95 62.03 -25.10
N ILE A 134 -14.28 61.96 -24.97
CA ILE A 134 -15.19 62.74 -25.81
C ILE A 134 -15.12 64.19 -25.33
N ARG A 135 -14.39 65.05 -26.06
CA ARG A 135 -14.50 66.51 -25.90
C ARG A 135 -15.73 66.97 -26.67
N SER A 136 -16.78 67.38 -25.95
CA SER A 136 -17.88 68.18 -26.51
C SER A 136 -17.40 69.63 -26.63
N SER A 137 -17.34 70.12 -27.87
CA SER A 137 -17.17 71.56 -28.15
C SER A 137 -18.55 72.16 -28.38
N TYR A 138 -18.89 73.19 -27.61
CA TYR A 138 -19.94 74.16 -27.91
C TYR A 138 -19.42 75.21 -28.90
#